data_AF-A0A7D9HB53-F1
#
_entry.id   AF-A0A7D9HB53-F1
#
_cell.length_a   1.000
_cell.length_b   1.000
_cell.length_c   1.000
_cell.angle_alpha   90.00
_cell.angle_beta   90.00
_cell.angle_gamma   90.00
#
_symmetry.space_group_name_H-M   'P 1'
#
loop_
_entity.id
_entity.type
_entity.pdbx_description
1 polymer ?
#
loop_
_entity_poly.entity_id
_entity_poly.type
_entity_poly.pdbx_seq_one_letter_code
_entity_poly.pdbx_strand_id
1 'polypeptide(L)'
;MPCNIPQPGETILLMDHLEETPVTGAEIEDWTKRDPVLSQAVRRRSKILAALHEAHPGVSRMKALTARSYVWWLGLDAEFEKEVKGRNKCQLHQAAFVSAPLHPREWPGQRRLHIDYAGSFHGEMVIVVLDAHSKYLEVHLMKSTTFGLPSRN
;
A
#
# COMPACT_ATOMS: atom_id res chain seq x y z
N MET A 1 -16.74 54.88 -15.62
CA MET A 1 -15.33 54.68 -16.01
C MET A 1 -14.96 53.24 -15.65
N PRO A 2 -14.91 52.28 -16.58
CA PRO A 2 -14.43 50.95 -16.27
C PRO A 2 -12.90 50.95 -16.26
N CYS A 3 -12.34 50.43 -15.16
CA CYS A 3 -10.91 50.27 -14.92
C CYS A 3 -10.36 49.23 -15.90
N ASN A 4 -9.49 49.66 -16.82
CA ASN A 4 -8.82 48.78 -17.77
C ASN A 4 -7.52 48.28 -17.12
N ILE A 5 -7.61 47.15 -16.41
CA ILE A 5 -6.45 46.47 -15.82
C ILE A 5 -5.85 45.59 -16.94
N PRO A 6 -4.62 45.86 -17.42
CA PRO A 6 -3.98 44.97 -18.36
C PRO A 6 -3.67 43.65 -17.65
N GLN A 7 -4.29 42.56 -18.09
CA GLN A 7 -3.86 41.23 -17.69
C GLN A 7 -2.46 41.02 -18.28
N PRO A 8 -1.44 40.66 -17.47
CA PRO A 8 -0.18 40.19 -18.02
C PRO A 8 -0.51 39.03 -18.96
N GLY A 9 0.16 38.97 -20.11
CA GLY A 9 0.12 37.77 -20.93
C GLY A 9 0.73 36.63 -20.13
N GLU A 10 -0.08 35.94 -19.34
CA GLU A 10 0.30 34.72 -18.67
C GLU A 10 0.58 33.73 -19.80
N THR A 11 1.87 33.45 -20.00
CA THR A 11 2.31 32.33 -20.79
C THR A 11 1.78 31.08 -20.08
N ILE A 12 0.58 30.66 -20.45
CA ILE A 12 0.15 29.29 -20.24
C ILE A 12 1.12 28.47 -21.08
N LEU A 13 2.19 28.00 -20.44
CA LEU A 13 3.14 27.07 -21.04
C LEU A 13 2.39 25.76 -21.28
N LEU A 14 1.71 25.71 -22.43
CA LEU A 14 1.16 24.50 -23.00
C LEU A 14 2.32 23.53 -23.20
N MET A 15 2.10 22.24 -22.94
CA MET A 15 3.11 21.19 -23.11
C MET A 15 3.73 21.22 -24.53
N ASP A 16 2.99 21.72 -25.51
CA ASP A 16 3.39 21.92 -26.91
C ASP A 16 4.57 22.89 -27.10
N HIS A 17 4.86 23.79 -26.15
CA HIS A 17 6.01 24.72 -26.22
C HIS A 17 7.26 24.20 -25.51
N LEU A 18 7.18 23.06 -24.81
CA LEU A 18 8.36 22.43 -24.19
C LEU A 18 9.25 21.74 -25.24
N GLU A 19 8.69 21.37 -26.38
CA GLU A 19 9.41 20.72 -27.49
C GLU A 19 10.31 21.70 -28.27
N GLU A 20 10.02 23.00 -28.23
CA GLU A 20 10.81 24.06 -28.87
C GLU A 20 11.84 24.69 -27.93
N THR A 21 12.06 24.11 -26.74
CA THR A 21 13.01 24.69 -25.79
C THR A 21 14.44 24.57 -26.33
N PRO A 22 15.28 25.61 -26.20
CA PRO A 22 16.66 25.59 -26.69
C PRO A 22 17.57 24.62 -25.91
N VAL A 23 17.02 23.89 -24.93
CA VAL A 23 17.73 22.95 -24.08
C VAL A 23 16.88 21.70 -23.90
N THR A 24 17.32 20.62 -24.51
CA THR A 24 16.69 19.30 -24.41
C THR A 24 17.16 18.56 -23.14
N GLY A 25 16.36 17.60 -22.67
CA GLY A 25 16.73 16.75 -21.53
C GLY A 25 18.03 15.97 -21.76
N ALA A 26 18.31 15.58 -23.00
CA ALA A 26 19.55 14.90 -23.38
C ALA A 26 20.78 15.81 -23.22
N GLU A 27 20.68 17.08 -23.59
CA GLU A 27 21.76 18.06 -23.41
C GLU A 27 22.04 18.32 -21.93
N ILE A 28 20.99 18.42 -21.11
CA ILE A 28 21.12 18.54 -19.65
C ILE A 28 21.83 17.32 -19.07
N GLU A 29 21.46 16.11 -19.51
CA GLU A 29 22.11 14.87 -19.06
C GLU A 29 23.61 14.88 -19.39
N ASP A 30 23.97 15.25 -20.62
CA ASP A 30 25.36 15.28 -21.06
C ASP A 30 26.17 16.40 -20.42
N TRP A 31 25.57 17.56 -20.10
CA TRP A 31 26.24 18.59 -19.30
C TRP A 31 26.42 18.15 -17.85
N THR A 32 25.43 17.47 -17.27
CA THR A 32 25.50 16.92 -15.90
C THR A 32 26.62 15.89 -15.78
N LYS A 33 26.86 15.07 -16.82
CA LYS A 33 27.98 14.11 -16.86
C LYS A 33 29.35 14.78 -16.93
N ARG A 34 29.45 15.92 -17.63
CA ARG A 34 30.71 16.65 -17.81
C ARG A 34 31.08 17.51 -16.61
N ASP A 35 30.09 17.96 -15.84
CA ASP A 35 30.32 18.77 -14.65
C ASP A 35 30.99 17.95 -13.52
N PRO A 36 32.11 18.40 -12.93
CA PRO A 36 32.85 17.66 -11.91
C PRO A 36 32.11 17.49 -10.58
N VAL A 37 31.17 18.38 -10.26
CA VAL A 37 30.38 18.36 -9.02
C VAL A 37 29.09 17.55 -9.22
N LEU A 38 28.34 17.82 -10.28
CA LEU A 38 27.07 17.16 -10.54
C LEU A 38 27.27 15.68 -10.92
N SER A 39 28.31 15.34 -11.69
CA SER A 39 28.66 13.95 -11.97
C SER A 39 28.97 13.17 -10.69
N GLN A 40 29.60 13.81 -9.70
CA GLN A 40 29.86 13.21 -8.40
C GLN A 40 28.56 12.95 -7.63
N ALA A 41 27.61 13.89 -7.67
CA ALA A 41 26.30 13.73 -7.03
C ALA A 41 25.50 12.57 -7.65
N VAL A 42 25.46 12.49 -8.99
CA VAL A 42 24.81 11.38 -9.71
C VAL A 42 25.43 10.03 -9.34
N ARG A 43 26.77 9.95 -9.28
CA ARG A 43 27.48 8.72 -8.90
C ARG A 43 27.20 8.27 -7.47
N ARG A 44 26.79 9.17 -6.57
CA ARG A 44 26.46 8.84 -5.18
C ARG A 44 25.02 8.38 -4.98
N ARG A 45 24.13 8.55 -5.97
CA ARG A 45 22.71 8.14 -5.87
C ARG A 45 22.56 6.67 -5.50
N SER A 46 23.32 5.77 -6.13
CA SER A 46 23.29 4.33 -5.82
C SER A 46 23.65 4.01 -4.38
N LYS A 47 24.63 4.72 -3.80
CA LYS A 47 25.01 4.56 -2.38
C LYS A 47 23.92 5.06 -1.45
N ILE A 48 23.29 6.19 -1.79
CA ILE A 48 22.17 6.75 -1.02
C ILE A 48 20.98 5.77 -1.05
N LEU A 49 20.62 5.24 -2.22
CA LEU A 49 19.56 4.23 -2.36
C LEU A 49 19.84 2.98 -1.53
N ALA A 50 21.08 2.47 -1.58
CA ALA A 50 21.47 1.30 -0.79
C ALA A 50 21.37 1.55 0.72
N ALA A 51 21.81 2.71 1.20
CA ALA A 51 21.71 3.10 2.61
C ALA A 51 20.26 3.25 3.06
N LEU A 52 19.40 3.85 2.24
CA LEU A 52 17.97 3.98 2.56
C LEU A 52 17.25 2.63 2.62
N HIS A 53 17.71 1.66 1.82
CA HIS A 53 17.15 0.33 1.78
C HIS A 53 17.73 -0.63 2.84
N GLU A 54 18.72 -0.21 3.64
CA GLU A 54 19.41 -1.07 4.62
C GLU A 54 18.45 -1.74 5.62
N ALA A 55 17.47 -0.98 6.13
CA ALA A 55 16.45 -1.49 7.05
C ALA A 55 15.26 -2.19 6.34
N HIS A 56 15.41 -2.53 5.05
CA HIS A 56 14.36 -3.06 4.17
C HIS A 56 13.00 -2.32 4.21
N PRO A 57 12.96 -0.98 4.28
CA PRO A 57 11.70 -0.26 4.19
C PRO A 57 11.07 -0.45 2.80
N GLY A 58 9.74 -0.53 2.76
CA GLY A 58 9.00 -0.47 1.51
C GLY A 58 9.11 0.92 0.85
N VAL A 59 8.74 0.98 -0.43
CA VAL A 59 8.83 2.19 -1.28
C VAL A 59 8.17 3.41 -0.60
N SER A 60 6.98 3.27 -0.03
CA SER A 60 6.28 4.37 0.64
C SER A 60 7.08 4.98 1.80
N ARG A 61 7.79 4.16 2.56
CA ARG A 61 8.62 4.62 3.68
C ARG A 61 9.92 5.24 3.20
N MET A 62 10.53 4.71 2.12
CA MET A 62 11.68 5.36 1.47
C MET A 62 11.30 6.76 0.96
N LYS A 63 10.17 6.89 0.25
CA LYS A 63 9.64 8.20 -0.21
C LYS A 63 9.42 9.16 0.96
N ALA A 64 8.77 8.72 2.03
CA ALA A 64 8.51 9.55 3.20
C ALA A 64 9.81 10.04 3.89
N LEU A 65 10.81 9.17 4.01
CA LEU A 65 12.08 9.48 4.66
C LEU A 65 12.97 10.42 3.85
N THR A 66 12.91 10.39 2.51
CA THR A 66 13.85 11.16 1.67
C THR A 66 13.23 12.25 0.84
N ALA A 67 12.12 11.99 0.16
CA ALA A 67 11.52 12.93 -0.79
C ALA A 67 10.99 14.20 -0.11
N ARG A 68 10.87 14.21 1.22
CA ARG A 68 10.34 15.35 1.98
C ARG A 68 11.38 16.13 2.79
N SER A 69 12.63 15.68 2.88
CA SER A 69 13.58 16.30 3.84
C SER A 69 15.06 16.28 3.50
N TYR A 70 15.57 15.36 2.66
CA TYR A 70 17.03 15.21 2.53
C TYR A 70 17.56 15.23 1.09
N VAL A 71 16.83 14.66 0.13
CA VAL A 71 17.33 14.53 -1.25
C VAL A 71 16.19 14.54 -2.27
N TRP A 72 16.48 15.09 -3.45
CA TRP A 72 15.55 15.12 -4.58
C TRP A 72 16.31 15.01 -5.91
N TRP A 73 15.80 14.20 -6.84
CA TRP A 73 16.19 14.20 -8.26
C TRP A 73 15.09 13.60 -9.15
N LEU A 74 15.16 13.88 -10.44
CA LEU A 74 14.21 13.36 -11.43
C LEU A 74 14.29 11.82 -11.50
N GLY A 75 13.14 11.16 -11.40
CA GLY A 75 13.06 9.69 -11.46
C GLY A 75 13.37 8.97 -10.14
N LEU A 76 13.55 9.68 -9.03
CA LEU A 76 13.83 9.12 -7.70
C LEU A 76 12.84 8.00 -7.30
N ASP A 77 11.55 8.24 -7.53
CA ASP A 77 10.48 7.29 -7.21
C ASP A 77 10.61 5.98 -8.00
N ALA A 78 10.96 6.07 -9.29
CA ALA A 78 11.18 4.90 -10.14
C ALA A 78 12.42 4.12 -9.71
N GLU A 79 13.47 4.81 -9.27
CA GLU A 79 14.68 4.18 -8.72
C GLU A 79 14.37 3.41 -7.41
N PHE A 80 13.54 3.95 -6.51
CA PHE A 80 13.10 3.24 -5.31
C PHE A 80 12.34 1.96 -5.64
N GLU A 81 11.39 2.05 -6.57
CA GLU A 81 10.64 0.87 -6.99
C GLU A 81 11.55 -0.19 -7.57
N LYS A 82 12.51 0.20 -8.40
CA LYS A 82 13.49 -0.72 -9.00
C LYS A 82 14.35 -1.40 -7.93
N GLU A 83 14.85 -0.66 -6.94
CA GLU A 83 15.66 -1.21 -5.85
C GLU A 83 14.88 -2.21 -4.98
N VAL A 84 13.65 -1.86 -4.59
CA VAL A 84 12.81 -2.74 -3.76
C VAL A 84 12.31 -3.97 -4.54
N LYS A 85 11.97 -3.80 -5.84
CA LYS A 85 11.55 -4.91 -6.72
C LYS A 85 12.71 -5.86 -7.04
N GLY A 86 13.93 -5.36 -7.17
CA GLY A 86 15.12 -6.17 -7.48
C GLY A 86 15.62 -7.06 -6.33
N ARG A 87 15.10 -6.88 -5.10
CA ARG A 87 15.58 -7.58 -3.89
C ARG A 87 14.63 -8.72 -3.49
N ASN A 88 15.03 -9.96 -3.76
CA ASN A 88 14.28 -11.18 -3.40
C ASN A 88 13.89 -11.24 -1.93
N LYS A 89 14.76 -10.82 -1.01
CA LYS A 89 14.48 -10.83 0.44
C LYS A 89 13.29 -9.94 0.83
N CYS A 90 13.13 -8.79 0.17
CA CYS A 90 12.03 -7.87 0.44
C CYS A 90 10.70 -8.41 -0.11
N GLN A 91 10.74 -9.05 -1.27
CA GLN A 91 9.57 -9.67 -1.88
C GLN A 91 9.04 -10.83 -1.04
N LEU A 92 9.92 -11.66 -0.48
CA LEU A 92 9.55 -12.80 0.37
C LEU A 92 8.83 -12.39 1.66
N HIS A 93 9.18 -11.23 2.23
CA HIS A 93 8.59 -10.74 3.48
C HIS A 93 7.51 -9.67 3.24
N GLN A 94 7.15 -9.42 1.98
CA GLN A 94 6.08 -8.49 1.67
C GLN A 94 4.74 -9.07 2.12
N ALA A 95 3.96 -8.27 2.83
CA ALA A 95 2.59 -8.65 3.17
C ALA A 95 1.80 -8.91 1.87
N ALA A 96 1.16 -10.08 1.80
CA ALA A 96 0.31 -10.45 0.69
C ALA A 96 -0.94 -9.55 0.68
N PHE A 97 -0.89 -8.46 -0.08
CA PHE A 97 -2.06 -7.61 -0.33
C PHE A 97 -2.75 -8.03 -1.61
N VAL A 98 -3.50 -9.13 -1.51
CA VAL A 98 -4.67 -9.34 -2.39
C VAL A 98 -5.74 -9.98 -1.51
N SER A 99 -6.63 -9.16 -0.98
CA SER A 99 -7.89 -9.72 -0.47
C SER A 99 -8.61 -10.27 -1.68
N ALA A 100 -8.75 -11.59 -1.77
CA ALA A 100 -9.52 -12.21 -2.84
C ALA A 100 -10.92 -11.57 -2.86
N PRO A 101 -11.51 -11.32 -4.04
CA PRO A 101 -12.88 -10.83 -4.12
C PRO A 101 -13.79 -11.70 -3.26
N LEU A 102 -14.48 -11.09 -2.30
CA LEU A 102 -15.44 -11.81 -1.46
C LEU A 102 -16.55 -12.33 -2.37
N HIS A 103 -16.68 -13.65 -2.48
CA HIS A 103 -17.76 -14.25 -3.26
C HIS A 103 -19.05 -14.17 -2.45
N PRO A 104 -20.07 -13.41 -2.89
CA PRO A 104 -21.35 -13.35 -2.18
C PRO A 104 -21.98 -14.74 -2.20
N ARG A 105 -22.35 -15.26 -1.03
CA ARG A 105 -23.00 -16.57 -0.94
C ARG A 105 -24.48 -16.43 -1.32
N GLU A 106 -24.96 -17.34 -2.17
CA GLU A 106 -26.38 -17.44 -2.53
C GLU A 106 -27.27 -17.62 -1.30
N TRP A 107 -28.50 -17.08 -1.37
CA TRP A 107 -29.47 -17.22 -0.30
C TRP A 107 -29.87 -18.69 -0.12
N PRO A 108 -29.89 -19.23 1.11
CA PRO A 108 -30.19 -20.63 1.33
C PRO A 108 -31.67 -20.93 1.01
N GLY A 109 -31.91 -21.85 0.07
CA GLY A 109 -33.24 -22.37 -0.25
C GLY A 109 -33.78 -23.42 0.74
N GLN A 110 -32.93 -23.95 1.62
CA GLN A 110 -33.28 -24.93 2.67
C GLN A 110 -32.85 -24.39 4.05
N ARG A 111 -33.50 -24.88 5.12
CA ARG A 111 -33.18 -24.55 6.52
C ARG A 111 -31.71 -24.93 6.83
N ARG A 112 -30.84 -23.93 6.94
CA ARG A 112 -29.41 -24.08 7.26
C ARG A 112 -29.13 -23.33 8.56
N LEU A 113 -28.51 -24.01 9.53
CA LEU A 113 -28.04 -23.43 10.78
C LEU A 113 -26.52 -23.25 10.72
N HIS A 114 -26.03 -22.09 11.14
CA HIS A 114 -24.62 -21.83 11.41
C HIS A 114 -24.42 -21.89 12.93
N ILE A 115 -23.52 -22.76 13.38
CA ILE A 115 -23.23 -22.95 14.80
C ILE A 115 -21.74 -22.71 14.99
N ASP A 116 -21.40 -21.80 15.90
CA ASP A 116 -20.01 -21.49 16.22
C ASP A 116 -19.85 -21.15 17.72
N TYR A 117 -18.63 -21.25 18.22
CA TYR A 117 -18.29 -20.80 19.57
C TYR A 117 -17.73 -19.39 19.52
N ALA A 118 -18.31 -18.48 20.31
CA ALA A 118 -17.81 -17.10 20.44
C ALA A 118 -16.62 -16.97 21.42
N GLY A 119 -16.08 -18.11 21.89
CA GLY A 119 -15.04 -18.17 22.92
C GLY A 119 -15.59 -18.18 24.34
N SER A 120 -14.69 -18.16 25.33
CA SER A 120 -15.07 -18.10 26.74
C SER A 120 -15.35 -16.66 27.18
N PHE A 121 -16.50 -16.45 27.80
CA PHE A 121 -16.89 -15.19 28.42
C PHE A 121 -17.11 -15.44 29.93
N HIS A 122 -16.36 -14.75 30.78
CA HIS A 122 -16.35 -14.97 32.24
C HIS A 122 -16.15 -16.44 32.68
N GLY A 123 -15.40 -17.23 31.91
CA GLY A 123 -15.13 -18.64 32.22
C GLY A 123 -16.22 -19.61 31.77
N GLU A 124 -17.30 -19.12 31.16
CA GLU A 124 -18.32 -19.92 30.49
C GLU A 124 -18.15 -19.85 28.98
N MET A 125 -18.46 -20.92 28.27
CA MET A 125 -18.37 -20.98 26.81
C MET A 125 -19.69 -20.56 26.19
N VAL A 126 -19.62 -19.70 25.17
CA VAL A 126 -20.82 -19.24 24.47
C VAL A 126 -20.92 -19.97 23.14
N ILE A 127 -22.01 -20.69 22.92
CA ILE A 127 -22.37 -21.23 21.61
C ILE A 127 -23.42 -20.32 20.97
N VAL A 128 -23.18 -19.98 19.71
CA VAL A 128 -24.02 -19.10 18.91
C VAL A 128 -24.60 -19.91 17.76
N VAL A 129 -25.93 -19.96 17.70
CA VAL A 129 -26.69 -20.66 16.66
C VAL A 129 -27.43 -19.61 15.84
N LEU A 130 -27.15 -19.55 14.55
CA LEU A 130 -27.74 -18.62 13.61
C LEU A 130 -28.51 -19.38 12.53
N ASP A 131 -29.80 -19.09 12.38
CA ASP A 131 -30.56 -19.53 11.21
C ASP A 131 -30.20 -18.68 9.98
N ALA A 132 -29.67 -19.32 8.94
CA ALA A 132 -29.13 -18.64 7.78
C ALA A 132 -30.20 -17.92 6.95
N HIS A 133 -31.45 -18.36 7.04
CA HIS A 133 -32.58 -17.82 6.27
C HIS A 133 -33.25 -16.64 6.99
N SER A 134 -33.71 -16.83 8.22
CA SER A 134 -34.35 -15.78 9.02
C SER A 134 -33.37 -14.80 9.67
N LYS A 135 -32.07 -15.14 9.69
CA LYS A 135 -31.04 -14.44 10.50
C LYS A 135 -31.34 -14.42 12.00
N TYR A 136 -32.24 -15.30 12.45
CA TYR A 136 -32.56 -15.45 13.86
C TYR A 136 -31.36 -16.06 14.60
N LEU A 137 -31.06 -15.50 15.78
CA LEU A 137 -29.89 -15.84 16.59
C LEU A 137 -30.34 -16.40 17.93
N GLU A 138 -29.84 -17.59 18.28
CA GLU A 138 -29.95 -18.17 19.61
C GLU A 138 -28.55 -18.28 20.22
N VAL A 139 -28.43 -17.89 21.48
CA VAL A 139 -27.15 -17.87 22.20
C VAL A 139 -27.30 -18.65 23.49
N HIS A 140 -26.42 -19.62 23.71
CA HIS A 140 -26.44 -20.43 24.93
C HIS A 140 -25.10 -20.38 25.66
N LEU A 141 -25.18 -20.23 26.98
CA LEU A 141 -24.05 -20.36 27.88
C LEU A 141 -23.87 -21.83 28.26
N MET A 142 -22.66 -22.34 28.09
CA MET A 142 -22.28 -23.72 28.37
C MET A 142 -21.12 -23.74 29.35
N LYS A 143 -21.21 -24.60 30.37
CA LYS A 143 -20.15 -24.79 31.37
C LYS A 143 -19.00 -25.67 30.87
N SER A 144 -19.16 -26.32 29.71
CA SER A 144 -18.16 -27.20 29.10
C SER A 144 -18.34 -27.23 27.58
N THR A 145 -17.23 -27.40 26.85
CA THR A 145 -17.19 -27.57 25.38
C THR A 145 -17.29 -29.03 24.93
N THR A 146 -17.34 -29.99 25.87
CA THR A 146 -17.28 -31.42 25.55
C THR A 146 -18.68 -31.99 25.37
N PHE A 147 -18.93 -32.66 24.25
CA PHE A 147 -20.09 -33.53 24.09
C PHE A 147 -19.82 -34.84 24.84
N GLY A 148 -20.19 -34.90 26.12
CA GLY A 148 -20.02 -36.12 26.91
C GLY A 148 -20.92 -37.23 26.40
N LEU A 149 -20.34 -38.37 25.96
CA LEU A 149 -21.09 -39.61 25.82
C LEU A 149 -21.71 -39.93 27.20
N PRO A 150 -23.01 -40.26 27.28
CA PRO A 150 -23.60 -40.65 28.56
C PRO A 150 -22.84 -41.86 29.09
N SER A 151 -22.28 -41.75 30.29
CA SER A 151 -21.68 -42.89 30.97
C SER A 151 -22.76 -43.95 31.13
N ARG A 152 -22.63 -45.06 30.39
CA ARG A 152 -23.47 -46.25 30.59
C ARG A 152 -23.18 -46.76 32.00
N ASN A 153 -24.16 -46.62 32.90
CA ASN A 153 -24.24 -47.41 34.11
C ASN A 153 -24.68 -48.84 33.76
#